data_AF-A0A432QAY1-F1
#
_entry.id   AF-A0A432QAY1-F1
#
_cell.length_a   1.000
_cell.length_b   1.000
_cell.length_c   1.000
_cell.angle_alpha   90.00
_cell.angle_beta   90.00
_cell.angle_gamma   90.00
#
_symmetry.space_group_name_H-M   'P 1'
#
loop_
_entity.id
_entity.type
_entity.pdbx_description
1 polymer ?
#
loop_
_entity_poly.entity_id
_entity_poly.type
_entity_poly.pdbx_seq_one_letter_code
_entity_poly.pdbx_strand_id
1 'polypeptide(L)' 'ATDMAMKVTTDAVQVLGGYGYMKEYPVEKMMRDAKILQIYEGTNQIQRNVIGQELNKEYA' A
#
# COMPACT_ATOMS: atom_id res chain seq x y z
N ALA A 1 -1.96 7.00 -1.09
CA ALA A 1 -2.13 6.64 0.34
C ALA A 1 -1.69 5.20 0.61
N THR A 2 -2.22 4.22 -0.13
CA THR A 2 -1.94 2.78 0.04
C THR A 2 -0.47 2.41 -0.17
N ASP A 3 0.24 3.04 -1.11
CA ASP A 3 1.69 2.85 -1.30
C ASP A 3 2.51 3.28 -0.07
N MET A 4 2.10 4.36 0.61
CA MET A 4 2.76 4.82 1.83
C MET A 4 2.48 3.87 3.00
N ALA A 5 1.22 3.42 3.13
CA ALA A 5 0.84 2.44 4.15
C ALA A 5 1.63 1.13 3.99
N MET A 6 1.80 0.64 2.76
CA MET A 6 2.61 -0.54 2.48
C MET A 6 4.07 -0.33 2.90
N LYS A 7 4.67 0.82 2.54
CA LYS A 7 6.06 1.14 2.91
C LYS A 7 6.25 1.15 4.43
N VAL A 8 5.42 1.91 5.15
CA VAL A 8 5.54 2.06 6.61
C VAL A 8 5.33 0.74 7.34
N THR A 9 4.35 -0.05 6.90
CA THR A 9 4.08 -1.35 7.53
C THR A 9 5.17 -2.38 7.25
N THR A 10 5.77 -2.38 6.05
CA THR A 10 6.94 -3.20 5.75
C THR A 10 8.15 -2.80 6.58
N ASP A 11 8.44 -1.49 6.69
CA ASP A 11 9.54 -0.99 7.52
C ASP A 11 9.33 -1.40 9.00
N ALA A 12 8.10 -1.31 9.50
CA ALA A 12 7.75 -1.71 10.86
C ALA A 12 7.95 -3.23 11.09
N VAL A 13 7.49 -4.09 10.16
CA VAL A 13 7.75 -5.54 10.25
C VAL A 13 9.26 -5.82 10.28
N GLN A 14 10.04 -5.13 9.45
CA GLN A 14 11.48 -5.30 9.39
C GLN A 14 12.19 -4.89 10.68
N VAL A 15 11.75 -3.80 11.32
CA VAL A 15 12.29 -3.34 12.63
C VAL A 15 12.02 -4.36 13.73
N LEU A 16 10.84 -5.00 13.73
CA LEU A 16 10.48 -6.02 14.71
C LEU A 16 11.11 -7.40 14.41
N GLY A 17 11.75 -7.58 13.25
CA GLY A 17 12.37 -8.84 12.84
C GLY A 17 11.36 -10.00 12.83
N GLY A 18 11.75 -11.15 13.38
CA GLY A 18 10.88 -12.34 13.44
C GLY A 18 9.56 -12.10 14.17
N TYR A 19 9.58 -11.28 15.23
CA TYR A 19 8.37 -10.90 15.98
C TYR A 19 7.40 -10.06 15.14
N GLY A 20 7.89 -9.34 14.13
CA GLY A 20 7.07 -8.56 13.20
C GLY A 20 6.16 -9.42 12.32
N TYR A 21 6.44 -10.72 12.21
CA TYR A 21 5.59 -11.68 11.50
C TYR A 21 4.70 -12.52 12.44
N MET A 22 4.85 -12.37 13.76
CA MET A 22 4.05 -13.10 14.74
C MET A 22 2.71 -12.40 14.98
N LYS A 23 1.65 -13.18 15.19
CA LYS A 23 0.30 -12.67 15.46
C LYS A 23 0.14 -11.97 16.81
N GLU A 24 1.16 -12.02 17.66
CA GLU A 24 1.20 -11.33 18.96
C GLU A 24 1.25 -9.80 18.77
N TYR A 25 1.89 -9.33 17.69
CA TYR A 25 1.95 -7.91 17.34
C TYR A 25 1.06 -7.62 16.12
N PRO A 26 0.31 -6.51 16.09
CA PRO A 26 -0.65 -6.22 15.02
C PRO A 26 0.02 -5.85 13.68
N VAL A 27 1.35 -5.67 13.65
CA VAL A 27 2.08 -5.14 12.50
C VAL A 27 2.00 -6.05 11.27
N GLU A 28 1.98 -7.38 11.46
CA GLU A 28 1.81 -8.34 10.36
C GLU A 28 0.45 -8.15 9.66
N LYS A 29 -0.60 -7.96 10.47
CA LYS A 29 -1.97 -7.77 9.99
C LYS A 29 -2.06 -6.45 9.23
N MET A 30 -1.49 -5.38 9.78
CA MET A 30 -1.45 -4.07 9.13
C MET A 30 -0.75 -4.13 7.77
N MET A 31 0.37 -4.86 7.66
CA MET A 31 1.06 -5.06 6.40
C MET A 31 0.20 -5.82 5.36
N ARG A 32 -0.50 -6.87 5.79
CA ARG A 32 -1.43 -7.61 4.90
C ARG A 32 -2.61 -6.75 4.44
N ASP A 33 -3.22 -6.01 5.35
CA ASP A 33 -4.34 -5.11 5.05
C ASP A 33 -3.90 -4.01 4.07
N ALA A 34 -2.71 -3.43 4.27
CA ALA A 34 -2.14 -2.44 3.37
C ALA A 34 -1.96 -2.99 1.94
N LYS A 35 -1.52 -4.24 1.79
CA LYS A 35 -1.38 -4.89 0.47
C LYS A 35 -2.72 -5.07 -0.22
N ILE A 36 -3.76 -5.51 0.49
CA ILE A 36 -5.10 -5.72 -0.09
C ILE A 36 -5.63 -4.40 -0.68
N LEU A 37 -5.44 -3.30 0.03
CA LEU A 37 -5.88 -1.97 -0.44
C LEU A 37 -5.15 -1.49 -1.70
N GLN A 38 -3.97 -2.05 -2.05
CA GLN A 38 -3.32 -1.72 -3.32
C GLN A 38 -3.98 -2.42 -4.53
N ILE A 39 -4.86 -3.39 -4.30
CA ILE A 39 -5.46 -4.25 -5.32
C ILE A 39 -6.98 -4.04 -5.40
N TYR A 40 -7.62 -3.97 -4.24
CA TYR A 40 -9.07 -3.80 -4.12
C TYR A 40 -9.52 -2.42 -4.62
N GLU A 41 -10.73 -2.37 -5.21
CA GLU A 41 -11.34 -1.14 -5.76
C GLU A 41 -10.48 -0.38 -6.80
N GLY A 42 -9.67 -1.14 -7.54
CA GLY A 42 -8.81 -0.61 -8.60
C GLY A 42 -7.37 -0.51 -8.11
N THR A 43 -6.48 -1.18 -8.85
CA THR A 43 -5.08 -1.23 -8.45
C THR A 43 -4.42 0.15 -8.49
N ASN A 44 -3.36 0.33 -7.70
CA ASN A 44 -2.61 1.60 -7.69
C ASN A 44 -2.08 2.01 -9.08
N GLN A 45 -1.87 1.06 -9.98
CA GLN A 45 -1.46 1.30 -11.36
C GLN A 45 -2.63 1.82 -12.21
N ILE A 46 -3.83 1.25 -12.05
CA ILE A 46 -5.03 1.75 -12.73
C ILE A 46 -5.35 3.16 -12.27
N GLN A 47 -5.30 3.42 -10.96
CA GLN A 47 -5.51 4.77 -10.41
C GLN A 47 -4.51 5.79 -10.99
N ARG A 48 -3.23 5.42 -11.11
CA ARG A 48 -2.20 6.26 -11.76
C ARG A 48 -2.50 6.53 -13.24
N ASN A 49 -2.96 5.53 -13.98
CA ASN A 49 -3.33 5.71 -15.39
C ASN A 49 -4.52 6.66 -15.55
N VAL A 50 -5.55 6.53 -14.71
CA VAL A 50 -6.72 7.44 -14.72
C VAL A 50 -6.27 8.87 -14.45
N ILE A 51 -5.46 9.10 -13.41
CA ILE A 51 -4.90 10.43 -13.11
C ILE A 51 -4.10 10.97 -14.28
N GLY A 52 -3.23 10.16 -14.90
CA GLY A 52 -2.43 10.56 -16.06
C GLY A 52 -3.28 10.94 -17.27
N GLN A 53 -4.37 10.22 -17.52
CA GLN A 53 -5.31 10.54 -18.60
C GLN A 53 -6.05 11.85 -18.34
N GLU A 54 -6.49 12.10 -17.11
CA GLU A 54 -7.15 13.36 -16.77
C GLU A 54 -6.20 14.55 -16.88
N LEU A 55 -4.95 14.42 -16.42
CA LEU A 55 -3.93 15.45 -16.59
C LEU A 55 -3.69 15.75 -18.09
N ASN A 56 -3.59 14.72 -18.92
CA ASN A 56 -3.39 14.93 -20.37
C ASN A 56 -4.56 15.67 -21.03
N LYS A 57 -5.80 15.51 -20.54
CA LYS A 57 -6.96 16.27 -21.05
C LYS A 57 -6.96 17.72 -20.60
N GLU A 58 -6.49 18.00 -19.38
CA GLU A 58 -6.46 19.36 -18.82
C GLU A 58 -5.44 20.26 -19.53
N TYR A 59 -4.31 19.70 -19.95
CA TYR A 59 -3.23 20.43 -20.62
C TYR A 59 -3.21 20.29 -22.16
N ALA A 60 -4.23 19.66 -22.76
CA ALA A 60 -4.42 19.58 -24.20
C ALA A 60 -5.35 20.68 -24.70
#